data_AF-M1J2G2-F1
#
_entry.id   AF-M1J2G2-F1
#
_cell.length_a   1.000
_cell.length_b   1.000
_cell.length_c   1.000
_cell.angle_alpha   90.00
_cell.angle_beta   90.00
_cell.angle_gamma   90.00
#
_symmetry.space_group_name_H-M   'P 1'
#
loop_
_entity.id
_entity.type
_entity.pdbx_description
1 polymer ?
#
loop_
_entity_poly.entity_id
_entity_poly.type
_entity_poly.pdbx_seq_one_letter_code
_entity_poly.pdbx_strand_id
1 'polypeptide(L)' 'MYILRLLNFLVRAGIDSISVNPDAVISVRRQVASVEQKILLEGLSKNKRKS' A
#
# COMPACT_ATOMS: atom_id res chain seq x y z
N MET A 1 -12.13 -6.79 -6.28
CA MET A 1 -10.73 -7.29 -6.39
C MET A 1 -9.79 -6.37 -7.17
N TYR A 2 -10.26 -5.53 -8.10
CA TYR A 2 -9.39 -4.67 -8.94
C TYR A 2 -8.73 -3.48 -8.23
N ILE A 3 -9.42 -2.81 -7.31
CA ILE A 3 -8.90 -1.61 -6.62
C ILE A 3 -7.65 -1.93 -5.78
N LEU A 4 -7.63 -3.05 -5.06
CA LEU A 4 -6.50 -3.43 -4.21
C LEU A 4 -5.23 -3.69 -5.04
N ARG A 5 -5.37 -4.24 -6.25
CA ARG A 5 -4.24 -4.50 -7.15
C ARG A 5 -3.64 -3.19 -7.67
N LEU A 6 -4.50 -2.27 -8.10
CA LEU A 6 -4.06 -0.96 -8.58
C LEU A 6 -3.37 -0.17 -7.46
N LEU A 7 -3.99 -0.12 -6.29
CA LEU A 7 -3.48 0.63 -5.14
C LEU A 7 -2.15 0.07 -4.64
N ASN A 8 -1.96 -1.26 -4.64
CA ASN A 8 -0.66 -1.86 -4.34
C ASN A 8 0.44 -1.47 -5.34
N PHE A 9 0.09 -1.42 -6.63
CA PHE A 9 1.02 -1.01 -7.68
C PHE A 9 1.41 0.47 -7.52
N LEU A 10 0.43 1.35 -7.32
CA LEU A 10 0.63 2.80 -7.17
C LEU A 10 1.49 3.14 -5.95
N VAL A 11 1.23 2.51 -4.79
CA VAL A 11 2.03 2.74 -3.57
C VAL A 11 3.47 2.27 -3.76
N ARG A 12 3.68 1.12 -4.41
CA ARG A 12 5.04 0.63 -4.72
C ARG A 12 5.76 1.46 -5.79
N ALA A 13 5.02 2.10 -6.69
CA ALA A 13 5.57 3.02 -7.68
C ALA A 13 6.03 4.37 -7.06
N GLY A 14 5.67 4.64 -5.80
CA GLY A 14 6.12 5.83 -5.07
C GLY A 14 5.28 7.08 -5.32
N ILE A 15 3.98 6.92 -5.61
CA ILE A 15 3.06 8.05 -5.82
C ILE A 15 2.78 8.76 -4.49
N ASP A 16 2.80 10.09 -4.52
CA ASP A 16 2.57 10.97 -3.38
C ASP A 16 1.08 11.32 -3.15
N SER A 17 0.24 11.23 -4.19
CA SER A 17 -1.17 11.64 -4.13
C SER A 17 -2.10 10.75 -4.96
N ILE A 18 -3.24 10.36 -4.37
CA ILE A 18 -4.30 9.59 -5.04
C ILE A 18 -5.62 10.35 -4.91
N SER A 19 -6.20 10.76 -6.05
CA SER A 19 -7.52 11.39 -6.08
C SER A 19 -8.62 10.33 -6.17
N VAL A 20 -9.57 10.38 -5.24
CA VAL A 20 -10.72 9.49 -5.17
C VAL A 20 -11.96 10.26 -4.71
N ASN A 21 -13.14 9.73 -5.00
CA ASN A 21 -14.38 10.32 -4.50
C ASN A 21 -14.40 10.35 -2.95
N PRO A 22 -15.03 11.37 -2.32
CA PRO A 22 -15.11 11.52 -0.87
C PRO A 22 -15.59 10.26 -0.13
N ASP A 23 -16.60 9.60 -0.69
CA ASP A 23 -17.18 8.33 -0.25
C ASP A 23 -16.17 7.16 -0.24
N ALA A 24 -15.19 7.17 -1.14
CA ALA A 24 -14.15 6.16 -1.22
C ALA A 24 -12.89 6.50 -0.38
N VAL A 25 -12.70 7.75 0.04
CA VAL A 25 -11.48 8.22 0.74
C VAL A 25 -11.15 7.36 1.96
N ILE A 26 -12.14 7.07 2.82
CA ILE A 26 -11.90 6.32 4.06
C ILE A 26 -11.45 4.88 3.74
N SER A 27 -12.10 4.23 2.79
CA SER A 27 -11.77 2.87 2.37
C SER A 27 -10.38 2.81 1.73
N VAL A 28 -10.08 3.77 0.86
CA VAL A 28 -8.79 3.88 0.17
C VAL A 28 -7.66 4.13 1.16
N ARG A 29 -7.83 5.04 2.13
CA ARG A 29 -6.82 5.27 3.18
C ARG A 29 -6.50 4.01 3.99
N ARG A 30 -7.52 3.23 4.38
CA ARG A 30 -7.31 1.95 5.09
C ARG A 30 -6.56 0.93 4.25
N GLN A 31 -6.84 0.89 2.94
CA GLN A 31 -6.15 0.03 2.01
C GLN A 31 -4.68 0.45 1.82
N VAL A 32 -4.40 1.75 1.69
CA VAL A 32 -3.03 2.29 1.64
C VAL A 32 -2.25 1.86 2.88
N ALA A 33 -2.78 2.12 4.08
CA ALA A 33 -2.13 1.75 5.33
C ALA A 33 -1.83 0.24 5.43
N SER A 34 -2.76 -0.61 4.97
CA SER A 34 -2.57 -2.06 4.94
C SER A 34 -1.45 -2.47 3.98
N VAL A 35 -1.33 -1.79 2.83
CA VAL A 35 -0.26 -2.03 1.85
C VAL A 35 1.09 -1.58 2.39
N GLU A 36 1.18 -0.40 3.00
CA GLU A 36 2.42 0.13 3.61
C GLU A 36 2.93 -0.78 4.73
N GLN A 37 2.02 -1.24 5.60
CA GLN A 37 2.35 -2.20 6.65
C GLN A 37 2.92 -3.51 6.06
N LYS A 38 2.34 -4.00 4.95
CA LYS A 38 2.86 -5.19 4.26
C LYS A 38 4.26 -4.95 3.68
N ILE A 39 4.51 -3.80 3.06
CA ILE A 39 5.82 -3.44 2.52
C ILE A 39 6.88 -3.39 3.64
N LEU A 40 6.54 -2.80 4.79
CA LEU A 40 7.42 -2.75 5.96
C LEU A 40 7.78 -4.15 6.47
N LEU A 41 6.77 -5.03 6.64
CA LEU A 41 6.96 -6.41 7.08
C LEU A 41 7.81 -7.22 6.08
N GLU A 42 7.60 -7.03 4.78
CA GLU A 42 8.43 -7.63 3.73
C GLU A 42 9.90 -7.19 3.83
N GLY A 43 10.14 -5.90 4.13
CA GLY A 43 11.48 -5.36 4.35
C GLY A 43 12.18 -5.97 5.56
N LEU A 44 11.48 -6.05 6.70
CA LEU A 44 12.00 -6.67 7.92
C LEU A 44 12.33 -8.15 7.73
N SER A 45 11.46 -8.89 7.03
CA SER A 45 11.69 -10.30 6.71
C SER A 45 12.91 -10.51 5.80
N LYS A 46 13.12 -9.63 4.81
CA LYS A 46 14.31 -9.66 3.96
C LYS A 46 15.60 -9.38 4.74
N ASN A 47 15.57 -8.44 5.69
CA ASN A 47 16.72 -8.15 6.54
C ASN A 47 17.08 -9.33 7.46
N LYS A 48 16.08 -10.01 8.02
CA LYS A 48 16.31 -11.19 8.89
C LYS A 48 16.95 -12.38 8.16
N ARG A 49 16.74 -12.54 6.85
CA ARG A 49 17.32 -13.62 6.04
C ARG A 49 18.76 -13.33 5.55
N LYS A 50 19.22 -12.09 5.70
CA LYS A 50 20.57 -11.67 5.30
C LYS A 50 21.59 -11.69 6.45
N SER A 51 21.16 -12.04 7.66
CA SER A 51 22.01 -12.16 8.85
C SER A 51 22.26 -13.61 9.24
#